data_AF-A0A8T1E2C5-F1
#
_entry.id   AF-A0A8T1E2C5-F1
#
_cell.length_a   1.000
_cell.length_b   1.000
_cell.length_c   1.000
_cell.angle_alpha   90.00
_cell.angle_beta   90.00
_cell.angle_gamma   90.00
#
_symmetry.space_group_name_H-M   'P 1'
#
loop_
_entity.id
_entity.type
_entity.pdbx_description
1 polymer ?
#
loop_
_entity_poly.entity_id
_entity_poly.type
_entity_poly.pdbx_seq_one_letter_code
_entity_poly.pdbx_strand_id
1 'polypeptide(L)' 'MSNTDSQLVVIPPPQKAVYDSHDAAEAALHQWTRDHGFNLSRRRVRYTDGPDRQVWARNYECDRAGAPKKHPAFN' A
#
# COMPACT_ATOMS: atom_id res chain seq x y z
N MET A 1 8.53 20.24 -23.84
CA MET A 1 9.09 19.03 -23.20
C MET A 1 8.62 19.04 -21.75
N SER A 2 7.59 18.26 -21.43
CA SER A 2 6.98 18.27 -20.09
C SER A 2 7.86 17.45 -19.15
N ASN A 3 8.63 18.12 -18.29
CA ASN A 3 9.30 17.51 -17.16
C ASN A 3 8.23 17.02 -16.18
N THR A 4 7.79 15.77 -16.33
CA THR A 4 7.12 15.04 -15.24
C THR A 4 8.17 14.70 -14.20
N ASP A 5 8.53 15.69 -13.40
CA ASP A 5 9.30 15.49 -12.19
C ASP A 5 8.48 14.55 -11.29
N SER A 6 9.03 13.39 -10.97
CA SER A 6 8.34 12.41 -10.14
C SER A 6 8.36 12.91 -8.71
N GLN A 7 7.32 13.65 -8.32
CA GLN A 7 7.19 14.16 -6.96
C GLN A 7 7.05 12.99 -5.97
N LEU A 8 8.01 12.88 -5.05
CA LEU A 8 7.92 11.95 -3.93
C LEU A 8 6.76 12.39 -3.02
N VAL A 9 5.77 11.52 -2.83
CA VAL A 9 4.67 11.74 -1.89
C VAL A 9 4.87 10.84 -0.67
N VAL A 10 4.91 11.44 0.51
CA VAL A 10 4.99 10.74 1.79
C VAL A 10 3.63 10.81 2.48
N ILE A 11 3.02 9.65 2.71
CA ILE A 11 1.79 9.54 3.49
C ILE A 11 2.19 9.24 4.93
N PRO A 12 1.75 10.05 5.92
CA PRO A 12 2.03 9.74 7.32
C PRO A 12 1.32 8.43 7.71
N PRO A 13 1.86 7.67 8.68
CA PRO A 13 1.19 6.47 9.16
C PRO A 13 -0.17 6.82 9.80
N PRO A 14 -1.18 5.92 9.73
CA PRO A 14 -2.43 6.09 10.46
C PRO A 14 -2.17 6.23 11.97
N GLN A 15 -2.93 7.08 12.66
CA GLN A 15 -2.76 7.26 14.12
C GLN A 15 -3.08 6.00 14.93
N LYS A 16 -4.03 5.19 14.44
CA LYS A 16 -4.42 3.92 15.08
C LYS A 16 -3.51 2.79 14.60
N ALA A 17 -2.79 2.18 15.55
CA ALA A 17 -1.85 1.09 15.29
C ALA A 17 -2.38 -0.31 15.68
N VAL A 18 -3.46 -0.40 16.45
CA VAL A 18 -4.01 -1.66 16.96
C VAL A 18 -5.49 -1.79 16.56
N TYR A 19 -5.87 -2.96 16.06
CA TYR A 19 -7.22 -3.25 15.55
C TYR A 19 -7.68 -4.61 16.08
N ASP A 20 -9.00 -4.80 16.18
CA ASP A 20 -9.62 -6.00 16.74
C ASP A 20 -9.45 -7.24 15.84
N SER A 21 -9.21 -7.03 14.55
CA SER A 21 -8.94 -8.08 13.59
C SER A 21 -8.03 -7.60 12.46
N HIS A 22 -7.46 -8.55 11.73
CA HIS A 22 -6.72 -8.26 10.52
C HIS A 22 -7.58 -7.52 9.49
N ASP A 23 -8.81 -7.97 9.26
CA ASP A 23 -9.68 -7.38 8.25
C ASP A 23 -10.06 -5.93 8.60
N ALA A 24 -10.22 -5.63 9.90
CA ALA A 24 -10.40 -4.26 10.37
C ALA A 24 -9.17 -3.39 10.13
N ALA A 25 -7.96 -3.94 10.34
CA ALA A 25 -6.70 -3.24 10.04
C ALA A 25 -6.52 -2.99 8.54
N GLU A 26 -6.80 -3.99 7.69
CA GLU A 26 -6.73 -3.88 6.24
C GLU A 26 -7.73 -2.82 5.73
N ALA A 27 -9.00 -2.88 6.15
CA ALA A 27 -10.01 -1.90 5.77
C ALA A 27 -9.61 -0.46 6.17
N ALA A 28 -9.10 -0.28 7.39
CA ALA A 28 -8.65 1.03 7.86
C ALA A 28 -7.43 1.55 7.06
N LEU A 29 -6.49 0.68 6.74
CA LEU A 29 -5.31 1.04 5.93
C LEU A 29 -5.71 1.42 4.49
N HIS A 30 -6.65 0.70 3.90
CA HIS A 30 -7.23 1.03 2.58
C HIS A 30 -8.05 2.32 2.61
N GLN A 31 -8.76 2.63 3.68
CA GLN A 31 -9.47 3.91 3.80
C GLN A 31 -8.47 5.07 3.95
N TRP A 32 -7.50 4.94 4.86
CA TRP A 32 -6.49 5.96 5.12
C TRP A 32 -5.73 6.36 3.87
N THR A 33 -5.30 5.38 3.08
CA THR A 33 -4.57 5.65 1.83
C THR A 33 -5.46 6.27 0.77
N ARG A 34 -6.73 5.88 0.67
CA ARG A 34 -7.70 6.51 -0.24
C ARG A 34 -7.99 7.96 0.12
N ASP A 35 -8.08 8.27 1.41
CA ASP A 35 -8.24 9.66 1.88
C ASP A 35 -7.04 10.54 1.50
N HIS A 36 -5.87 9.92 1.27
CA HIS A 36 -4.66 10.58 0.75
C HIS A 36 -4.49 10.47 -0.78
N GLY A 37 -5.49 9.94 -1.50
CA GLY A 37 -5.50 9.86 -2.97
C GLY A 37 -4.77 8.66 -3.57
N PHE A 38 -4.49 7.62 -2.79
CA PHE A 38 -3.80 6.41 -3.23
C PHE A 38 -4.61 5.15 -2.96
N ASN A 39 -4.47 4.15 -3.83
CA ASN A 39 -4.96 2.80 -3.59
C ASN A 39 -3.81 1.90 -3.18
N LEU A 40 -4.12 0.89 -2.35
CA LEU A 40 -3.18 -0.15 -1.99
C LEU A 40 -3.46 -1.46 -2.72
N SER A 41 -2.40 -2.14 -3.11
CA SER A 41 -2.42 -3.54 -3.53
C SER A 41 -1.62 -4.41 -2.56
N ARG A 42 -2.05 -5.66 -2.43
CA ARG A 42 -1.38 -6.66 -1.59
C ARG A 42 -0.03 -7.04 -2.21
N ARG A 43 1.01 -7.05 -1.37
CA ARG A 43 2.35 -7.57 -1.67
C ARG A 43 2.59 -8.93 -1.00
N ARG A 44 3.78 -9.47 -1.22
CA ARG A 44 4.24 -10.72 -0.62
C ARG A 44 4.05 -10.73 0.90
N VAL A 45 3.30 -11.72 1.36
CA VAL A 45 3.09 -12.06 2.77
C VAL A 45 4.38 -12.62 3.36
N ARG A 46 4.67 -12.28 4.62
CA ARG A 46 5.80 -12.83 5.38
C ARG A 46 5.29 -13.90 6.33
N TYR A 47 6.08 -14.97 6.41
CA TYR A 47 5.80 -16.15 7.20
C TYR A 47 6.87 -16.31 8.27
N THR A 48 6.51 -16.94 9.39
CA THR A 48 7.43 -17.23 10.48
C THR A 48 8.41 -18.29 10.01
N ASP A 49 9.62 -18.25 10.55
CA ASP A 49 10.63 -19.27 10.30
C ASP A 49 10.32 -20.47 11.21
N GLY A 50 9.72 -21.51 10.62
CA GLY A 50 9.33 -22.72 11.33
C GLY A 50 8.63 -23.71 10.40
N PRO A 51 8.46 -24.98 10.83
CA PRO A 51 7.85 -26.02 10.02
C PRO A 51 6.39 -25.69 9.64
N ASP A 52 5.66 -25.01 10.53
CA ASP A 52 4.23 -24.69 10.34
C ASP A 52 3.98 -23.34 9.66
N ARG A 53 5.04 -22.62 9.24
CA ARG A 53 5.03 -21.31 8.56
C ARG A 53 3.73 -20.51 8.70
N GLN A 54 3.61 -19.75 9.78
CA GLN A 54 2.42 -18.93 10.03
C GLN A 54 2.62 -17.53 9.46
N VAL A 55 1.55 -16.91 8.95
CA VAL A 55 1.60 -15.51 8.49
C VAL A 55 1.86 -14.60 9.70
N TRP A 56 2.96 -13.85 9.69
CA TRP A 56 3.22 -12.82 10.72
C TRP A 56 3.12 -11.39 10.19
N ALA A 57 3.19 -11.18 8.88
CA ALA A 57 2.96 -9.86 8.28
C ALA A 57 2.36 -9.96 6.88
N ARG A 58 1.39 -9.10 6.59
CA ARG A 58 0.87 -8.84 5.24
C ARG A 58 1.33 -7.45 4.83
N ASN A 59 2.02 -7.37 3.69
CA ASN A 59 2.56 -6.12 3.18
C ASN A 59 1.65 -5.57 2.09
N TYR A 60 1.62 -4.25 1.97
CA TYR A 60 0.87 -3.54 0.94
C TYR A 60 1.76 -2.51 0.28
N GLU A 61 1.47 -2.17 -0.97
CA GLU A 61 2.11 -1.09 -1.70
C GLU A 61 1.07 -0.17 -2.33
N CYS A 62 1.39 1.10 -2.53
CA CYS A 62 0.51 1.97 -3.31
C CYS A 62 0.58 1.56 -4.78
N ASP A 63 -0.54 1.58 -5.51
CA ASP A 63 -0.58 1.22 -6.95
C ASP A 63 0.26 2.16 -7.85
N ARG A 64 0.77 3.26 -7.29
CA ARG A 64 1.69 4.22 -7.93
C ARG A 64 3.09 4.24 -7.32
N ALA A 65 3.40 3.30 -6.42
CA ALA A 65 4.73 3.17 -5.83
C ALA A 65 5.70 2.63 -6.89
N GLY A 66 6.71 3.41 -7.27
CA GLY A 66 7.80 2.95 -8.15
C GLY A 66 7.72 3.35 -9.63
N ALA A 67 7.03 4.46 -9.96
CA ALA A 67 6.82 5.09 -11.27
C ALA A 67 5.45 4.78 -11.89
N PRO A 68 4.71 5.81 -12.35
CA PRO A 68 3.50 5.57 -13.13
C PRO A 68 3.89 4.85 -14.42
N LYS A 69 3.29 3.68 -14.69
CA LYS A 69 3.28 3.15 -16.06
C LYS A 69 2.73 4.26 -16.95
N LYS A 70 3.54 4.74 -17.90
CA LYS A 70 3.05 5.60 -18.98
C LYS A 70 1.97 4.83 -19.73
N HIS A 71 0.72 4.98 -19.33
CA HIS A 71 -0.38 4.63 -20.22
C HIS A 71 -0.39 5.70 -21.31
N PRO A 72 -0.30 5.32 -22.60
CA PRO A 72 -0.49 6.29 -23.67
C PRO A 72 -1.89 6.87 -23.51
N ALA A 73 -1.97 8.20 -23.57
CA ALA A 73 -3.24 8.92 -23.56
C ALA A 73 -4.16 8.31 -24.63
N PHE A 74 -5.33 7.83 -24.23
CA PHE A 74 -6.39 7.56 -25.18
C PHE A 74 -6.98 8.92 -25.60
N ASN A 75 -6.93 9.18 -26.91
CA ASN A 75 -7.55 10.31 -27.60
C ASN A 75 -9.06 10.36 -27.39
#